data_AF-A0AAW5V5E2-F1
#
_entry.id   AF-A0AAW5V5E2-F1
#
_cell.length_a   1.000
_cell.length_b   1.000
_cell.length_c   1.000
_cell.angle_alpha   90.00
_cell.angle_beta   90.00
_cell.angle_gamma   90.00
#
_symmetry.space_group_name_H-M   'P 1'
#
loop_
_entity.id
_entity.type
_entity.pdbx_description
1 polymer ?
#
loop_
_entity_poly.entity_id
_entity_poly.type
_entity_poly.pdbx_seq_one_letter_code
_entity_poly.pdbx_strand_id
1 'polypeptide(L)'
;MDWQKIALFLSFIFVQSLFAGEKSPKEVSVASLLRVGFSPKLVAIWQQKVKAPRAEFFAWKRSLKDKEAALVSKLWKVENLSYPPPTRETKPNVHQSQNNRGNDVLNENKPKTESPAKDPFLEDHLFLGLGYQNLDVQYLPREEKNHSSFAFGGFQKGQRFSFEKRDENFLYGIHFKYNSFHITSGNRYKPIPHFYFAKDPEFYSQMDRPNSPLPQPIQSSHFFGTQNSIFGKLTDYGIYYAPGFSSYPGIYVSSPNKSYSGVWSPGENKSSFFINDTLQLQQFGKHRIQSESILNHKESVGFYYSKSEFVDSNFLVDVTFYRDSPLLYGNVSSGDFRPEIPQTLGYMRGSYRNILGGEVLSSQEGHRYESGGSGFLPIIVSQYGNVLCRYRQYNEVGNYQYQETGRAIFYEWRKDRTVFSIGWERRELGSQWEGKIAIPIQTGHLLELSAIFREGNLKTRSWFENWTYASDFNINLTDREEIIKIKYINQFLSLNVSYSEKKTSPAPILFINFQFLHLIDL
;
A
#
# COMPACT_ATOMS: atom_id res chain seq x y z
N MET A 1 17.38 23.70 6.83
CA MET A 1 16.03 23.17 7.07
C MET A 1 16.12 21.66 7.23
N ASP A 2 15.61 21.13 8.33
CA ASP A 2 15.73 19.71 8.67
C ASP A 2 14.55 18.93 8.08
N TRP A 3 14.79 18.28 6.94
CA TRP A 3 13.78 17.49 6.22
C TRP A 3 13.18 16.40 7.11
N GLN A 4 13.91 15.91 8.12
CA GLN A 4 13.43 14.87 9.04
C GLN A 4 12.31 15.36 9.95
N LYS A 5 12.42 16.58 10.48
CA LYS A 5 11.37 17.19 11.32
C LYS A 5 10.11 17.53 10.52
N ILE A 6 10.29 17.99 9.29
CA ILE A 6 9.19 18.28 8.37
C ILE A 6 8.47 16.98 7.98
N ALA A 7 9.21 15.91 7.68
CA ALA A 7 8.67 14.60 7.35
C ALA A 7 7.79 14.03 8.48
N LEU A 8 8.27 14.12 9.72
CA LEU A 8 7.51 13.68 10.89
C LEU A 8 6.19 14.45 10.99
N PHE A 9 6.23 15.78 10.90
CA PHE A 9 5.04 16.63 10.97
C PHE A 9 4.04 16.36 9.83
N LEU A 10 4.54 16.24 8.58
CA LEU A 10 3.73 15.91 7.42
C LEU A 10 3.10 14.51 7.53
N SER A 11 3.79 13.54 8.13
CA SER A 11 3.26 12.19 8.33
C SER A 11 2.07 12.15 9.30
N PHE A 12 2.08 12.97 10.35
CA PHE A 12 0.93 13.11 11.25
C PHE A 12 -0.27 13.77 10.56
N ILE A 13 -0.04 14.81 9.77
CA ILE A 13 -1.09 15.46 8.98
C ILE A 13 -1.66 14.49 7.94
N PHE A 14 -0.81 13.69 7.31
CA PHE A 14 -1.22 12.67 6.34
C PHE A 14 -2.18 11.63 6.93
N VAL A 15 -1.86 11.05 8.08
CA VAL A 15 -2.76 10.07 8.72
C VAL A 15 -4.13 10.69 9.03
N GLN A 16 -4.16 11.97 9.44
CA GLN A 16 -5.42 12.67 9.66
C GLN A 16 -6.15 12.99 8.34
N SER A 17 -5.42 13.33 7.28
CA SER A 17 -6.01 13.68 5.99
C SER A 17 -6.63 12.49 5.27
N LEU A 18 -6.21 11.25 5.53
CA LEU A 18 -6.89 10.04 5.03
C LEU A 18 -8.35 9.89 5.49
N PHE A 19 -8.78 10.65 6.50
CA PHE A 19 -10.16 10.75 6.96
C PHE A 19 -10.85 12.06 6.53
N ALA A 20 -10.14 12.96 5.85
CA ALA A 20 -10.68 14.23 5.38
C ALA A 20 -11.36 14.05 4.01
N GLY A 21 -12.63 14.44 3.91
CA GLY A 21 -13.42 14.39 2.67
C GLY A 21 -14.62 13.44 2.67
N GLU A 22 -14.86 12.70 3.76
CA GLU A 22 -16.03 11.84 3.87
C GLU A 22 -17.28 12.63 4.25
N LYS A 23 -18.33 12.54 3.43
CA LYS A 23 -19.62 13.15 3.77
C LYS A 23 -20.27 12.37 4.90
N SER A 24 -20.68 13.07 5.95
CA SER A 24 -21.52 12.43 6.96
C SER A 24 -22.97 12.29 6.45
N PRO A 25 -23.77 11.33 6.94
CA PRO A 25 -25.19 11.23 6.59
C PRO A 25 -26.00 12.49 6.85
N LYS A 26 -25.51 13.37 7.74
CA LYS A 26 -26.08 14.69 8.03
C LYS A 26 -25.88 15.69 6.88
N GLU A 27 -24.88 15.48 6.04
CA GLU A 27 -24.50 16.34 4.92
C GLU A 27 -25.16 15.93 3.59
N VAL A 28 -26.01 14.90 3.60
CA VAL A 28 -26.75 14.45 2.41
C VAL A 28 -27.92 15.39 2.13
N SER A 29 -27.95 15.96 0.92
CA SER A 29 -29.03 16.84 0.48
C SER A 29 -30.33 16.07 0.18
N VAL A 30 -31.48 16.74 0.31
CA VAL A 30 -32.79 16.19 -0.10
C VAL A 30 -32.79 15.81 -1.59
N ALA A 31 -32.17 16.64 -2.43
CA ALA A 31 -32.04 16.38 -3.86
C ALA A 31 -31.29 15.07 -4.14
N SER A 32 -30.22 14.80 -3.39
CA SER A 32 -29.47 13.53 -3.48
C SER A 32 -30.32 12.33 -3.07
N LEU A 33 -31.11 12.43 -2.00
CA LEU A 33 -32.00 11.36 -1.54
C LEU A 33 -33.06 11.02 -2.60
N LEU A 34 -33.71 12.05 -3.16
CA LEU A 34 -34.72 11.88 -4.20
C LEU A 34 -34.12 11.29 -5.48
N ARG A 35 -32.93 11.75 -5.89
CA ARG A 35 -32.20 11.23 -7.07
C ARG A 35 -31.89 9.73 -6.96
N VAL A 36 -31.59 9.23 -5.76
CA VAL A 36 -31.31 7.81 -5.53
C VAL A 36 -32.58 6.96 -5.54
N GLY A 37 -33.75 7.59 -5.47
CA GLY A 37 -35.07 6.94 -5.53
C GLY A 37 -35.77 6.84 -4.18
N PHE A 38 -35.39 7.66 -3.18
CA PHE A 38 -36.10 7.68 -1.90
C PHE A 38 -37.50 8.25 -2.09
N SER A 39 -38.49 7.62 -1.47
CA SER A 39 -39.83 8.20 -1.39
C SER A 39 -39.81 9.44 -0.47
N PRO A 40 -40.72 10.42 -0.66
CA PRO A 40 -40.81 11.59 0.22
C PRO A 40 -40.94 11.22 1.71
N LYS A 41 -41.61 10.10 2.01
CA LYS A 41 -41.71 9.54 3.37
C LYS A 41 -40.36 9.08 3.91
N LEU A 42 -39.56 8.37 3.11
CA LEU A 42 -38.24 7.89 3.51
C LEU A 42 -37.23 9.04 3.63
N VAL A 43 -37.36 10.09 2.81
CA VAL A 43 -36.59 11.34 2.93
C VAL A 43 -36.84 12.01 4.29
N ALA A 44 -38.10 12.14 4.69
CA ALA A 44 -38.46 12.74 5.98
C ALA A 44 -37.92 11.92 7.16
N ILE A 45 -38.03 10.59 7.09
CA ILE A 45 -37.49 9.69 8.11
C ILE A 45 -35.96 9.80 8.18
N TRP A 46 -35.28 9.85 7.03
CA TRP A 46 -33.83 10.06 6.97
C TRP A 46 -33.42 11.35 7.66
N GLN A 47 -34.06 12.48 7.31
CA GLN A 47 -33.77 13.79 7.92
C GLN A 47 -34.03 13.85 9.43
N GLN A 48 -34.98 13.06 9.92
CA GLN A 48 -35.22 12.92 11.35
C GLN A 48 -34.14 12.06 12.02
N LYS A 49 -33.82 10.91 11.43
CA LYS A 49 -32.90 9.92 12.02
C LYS A 49 -31.45 10.39 12.01
N VAL A 50 -31.00 11.15 11.02
CA VAL A 50 -29.63 11.70 10.98
C VAL A 50 -29.37 12.71 12.11
N LYS A 51 -30.41 13.28 12.71
CA LYS A 51 -30.31 14.16 13.88
C LYS A 51 -30.21 13.39 15.20
N ALA A 52 -30.57 12.09 15.20
CA ALA A 52 -30.51 11.24 16.39
C ALA A 52 -29.07 10.85 16.76
N PRO A 53 -28.83 10.39 18.00
CA PRO A 53 -27.54 9.81 18.39
C PRO A 53 -27.11 8.68 17.45
N ARG A 54 -25.80 8.53 17.24
CA ARG A 54 -25.20 7.55 16.31
C ARG A 54 -25.78 6.15 16.49
N ALA A 55 -25.90 5.69 17.73
CA ALA A 55 -26.43 4.36 18.05
C ALA A 55 -27.88 4.17 17.54
N GLU A 56 -28.72 5.18 17.70
CA GLU A 56 -30.12 5.16 17.26
C GLU A 56 -30.24 5.25 15.74
N PHE A 57 -29.40 6.05 15.09
CA PHE A 57 -29.34 6.12 13.64
C PHE A 57 -28.96 4.77 13.04
N PHE A 58 -27.94 4.10 13.57
CA PHE A 58 -27.54 2.77 13.11
C PHE A 58 -28.57 1.69 13.47
N ALA A 59 -29.25 1.78 14.61
CA ALA A 59 -30.35 0.89 14.95
C ALA A 59 -31.51 1.01 13.94
N TRP A 60 -31.89 2.24 13.58
CA TRP A 60 -32.88 2.49 12.54
C TRP A 60 -32.43 1.97 11.17
N LYS A 61 -31.21 2.29 10.74
CA LYS A 61 -30.68 1.79 9.46
C LYS A 61 -30.73 0.26 9.38
N ARG A 62 -30.39 -0.43 10.48
CA ARG A 62 -30.45 -1.90 10.58
C ARG A 62 -31.87 -2.45 10.58
N SER A 63 -32.87 -1.65 10.98
CA SER A 63 -34.28 -2.05 10.97
C SER A 63 -34.91 -2.02 9.58
N LEU A 64 -34.27 -1.38 8.59
CA LEU A 64 -34.77 -1.30 7.23
C LEU A 64 -34.69 -2.68 6.54
N LYS A 65 -35.72 -3.02 5.77
CA LYS A 65 -35.80 -4.27 5.01
C LYS A 65 -35.92 -4.01 3.51
N ASP A 66 -35.52 -5.01 2.72
CA ASP A 66 -35.75 -5.10 1.28
C ASP A 66 -35.35 -3.83 0.50
N LYS A 67 -36.33 -3.20 -0.18
CA LYS A 67 -36.15 -2.06 -1.08
C LYS A 67 -35.60 -0.82 -0.36
N GLU A 68 -36.01 -0.57 0.89
CA GLU A 68 -35.54 0.60 1.64
C GLU A 68 -34.08 0.43 2.11
N ALA A 69 -33.70 -0.79 2.51
CA ALA A 69 -32.32 -1.11 2.83
C ALA A 69 -31.40 -1.00 1.59
N ALA A 70 -31.88 -1.48 0.44
CA ALA A 70 -31.17 -1.37 -0.83
C ALA A 70 -30.98 0.10 -1.27
N LEU A 71 -32.01 0.94 -1.13
CA LEU A 71 -31.94 2.37 -1.43
C LEU A 71 -30.96 3.11 -0.50
N VAL A 72 -31.01 2.84 0.81
CA VAL A 72 -30.07 3.40 1.78
C VAL A 72 -28.63 2.96 1.50
N SER A 73 -28.42 1.70 1.11
CA SER A 73 -27.10 1.22 0.69
C SER A 73 -26.63 1.91 -0.60
N LYS A 74 -27.51 2.03 -1.60
CA LYS A 74 -27.23 2.73 -2.86
C LYS A 74 -26.86 4.20 -2.63
N LEU A 75 -27.57 4.89 -1.73
CA LEU A 75 -27.26 6.28 -1.37
C LEU A 75 -25.88 6.40 -0.74
N TRP A 76 -25.56 5.49 0.19
CA TRP A 76 -24.26 5.45 0.85
C TRP A 76 -23.11 5.28 -0.14
N LYS A 77 -23.34 4.47 -1.18
CA LYS A 77 -22.42 4.24 -2.29
C LYS A 77 -22.28 5.49 -3.17
N VAL A 78 -23.40 6.09 -3.60
CA VAL A 78 -23.40 7.25 -4.51
C VAL A 78 -22.82 8.51 -3.88
N GLU A 79 -22.99 8.70 -2.57
CA GLU A 79 -22.54 9.90 -1.85
C GLU A 79 -21.27 9.69 -1.02
N ASN A 80 -20.61 8.52 -1.12
CA ASN A 80 -19.37 8.18 -0.39
C ASN A 80 -19.46 8.48 1.12
N LEU A 81 -20.54 8.04 1.76
CA LEU A 81 -20.82 8.43 3.15
C LEU A 81 -19.98 7.64 4.16
N SER A 82 -19.50 8.32 5.20
CA SER A 82 -18.92 7.68 6.38
C SER A 82 -19.51 8.23 7.67
N TYR A 83 -19.45 7.44 8.75
CA TYR A 83 -19.90 7.87 10.08
C TYR A 83 -18.89 7.39 11.13
N PRO A 84 -17.72 8.05 11.24
CA PRO A 84 -16.66 7.62 12.13
C PRO A 84 -17.15 7.57 13.59
N PRO A 85 -16.57 6.69 14.43
CA PRO A 85 -16.86 6.69 15.86
C PRO A 85 -16.46 8.05 16.48
N PRO A 86 -17.16 8.50 17.53
CA PRO A 86 -16.74 9.69 18.25
C PRO A 86 -15.30 9.51 18.76
N THR A 87 -14.47 10.53 18.54
CA THR A 87 -13.13 10.64 19.10
C THR A 87 -13.20 10.44 20.61
N ARG A 88 -12.48 9.46 21.15
CA ARG A 88 -12.34 9.32 22.61
C ARG A 88 -11.67 10.59 23.13
N GLU A 89 -12.32 11.28 24.06
CA GLU A 89 -11.71 12.37 24.82
C GLU A 89 -10.44 11.86 25.50
N THR A 90 -9.29 12.33 25.00
CA THR A 90 -7.99 12.16 25.65
C THR A 90 -8.00 12.93 26.96
N LYS A 91 -7.99 12.21 28.08
CA LYS A 91 -7.65 12.82 29.38
C LYS A 91 -6.17 13.26 29.34
N PRO A 92 -5.85 14.47 29.80
CA PRO A 92 -4.48 14.98 29.79
C PRO A 92 -3.60 14.18 30.76
N ASN A 93 -2.44 13.76 30.27
CA ASN A 93 -1.39 13.10 31.06
C ASN A 93 -0.77 14.09 32.06
N VAL A 94 -0.65 13.62 33.30
CA VAL A 94 0.11 14.26 34.37
C VAL A 94 1.60 14.07 34.08
N HIS A 95 2.32 15.17 33.93
CA HIS A 95 3.79 15.20 33.92
C HIS A 95 4.33 14.75 35.28
N GLN A 96 5.27 13.81 35.26
CA GLN A 96 6.26 13.69 36.34
C GLN A 96 7.67 13.62 35.78
N SER A 97 8.54 14.26 36.55
CA SER A 97 9.83 14.83 36.21
C SER A 97 10.98 13.83 36.17
N GLN A 98 12.02 14.28 35.46
CA GLN A 98 13.37 13.76 35.38
C GLN A 98 13.98 13.33 36.72
N ASN A 99 14.85 12.33 36.68
CA ASN A 99 16.07 12.32 37.48
C ASN A 99 17.23 11.65 36.73
N ASN A 100 18.36 12.35 36.76
CA ASN A 100 19.65 12.02 36.17
C ASN A 100 20.40 10.93 36.97
N ARG A 101 21.28 10.20 36.27
CA ARG A 101 22.61 9.63 36.64
C ARG A 101 22.78 8.29 35.89
N GLY A 102 23.92 7.93 35.32
CA GLY A 102 25.24 8.54 35.25
C GLY A 102 26.03 7.89 34.11
N ASN A 103 27.14 8.54 33.77
CA ASN A 103 28.07 8.10 32.74
C ASN A 103 28.71 6.76 33.10
N ASP A 104 28.78 5.84 32.15
CA ASP A 104 29.91 4.90 32.09
C ASP A 104 30.28 4.62 30.63
N VAL A 105 31.58 4.77 30.39
CA VAL A 105 32.27 4.61 29.12
C VAL A 105 32.66 3.15 28.99
N LEU A 106 32.15 2.45 27.98
CA LEU A 106 32.70 1.17 27.54
C LEU A 106 32.76 1.13 26.01
N ASN A 107 33.98 1.29 25.52
CA ASN A 107 34.43 0.82 24.21
C ASN A 107 34.13 -0.68 24.09
N GLU A 108 33.61 -1.13 22.94
CA GLU A 108 34.17 -2.29 22.23
C GLU A 108 33.53 -2.50 20.83
N ASN A 109 34.42 -2.56 19.84
CA ASN A 109 34.41 -3.45 18.67
C ASN A 109 33.21 -3.43 17.71
N LYS A 110 33.27 -2.50 16.76
CA LYS A 110 32.57 -2.60 15.47
C LYS A 110 33.10 -3.79 14.66
N PRO A 111 32.26 -4.75 14.23
CA PRO A 111 32.61 -5.65 13.13
C PRO A 111 32.75 -4.83 11.85
N LYS A 112 33.82 -5.08 11.10
CA LYS A 112 34.07 -4.50 9.78
C LYS A 112 32.91 -4.81 8.85
N THR A 113 32.15 -3.79 8.46
CA THR A 113 31.16 -3.86 7.40
C THR A 113 31.90 -4.16 6.09
N GLU A 114 31.62 -5.31 5.49
CA GLU A 114 31.98 -5.57 4.10
C GLU A 114 31.38 -4.46 3.23
N SER A 115 32.21 -3.92 2.34
CA SER A 115 31.86 -2.84 1.43
C SER A 115 30.59 -3.23 0.65
N PRO A 116 29.53 -2.40 0.64
CA PRO A 116 28.37 -2.68 -0.19
C PRO A 116 28.82 -2.76 -1.65
N ALA A 117 28.43 -3.82 -2.35
CA ALA A 117 28.64 -3.95 -3.79
C ALA A 117 28.18 -2.66 -4.47
N LYS A 118 29.03 -2.10 -5.35
CA LYS A 118 28.68 -0.90 -6.13
C LYS A 118 27.35 -1.12 -6.85
N ASP A 119 26.43 -0.17 -6.71
CA ASP A 119 25.16 -0.20 -7.44
C ASP A 119 25.47 -0.04 -8.94
N PRO A 120 25.23 -1.06 -9.79
CA PRO A 120 25.58 -1.01 -11.21
C PRO A 120 24.83 0.10 -11.96
N PHE A 121 23.74 0.60 -11.36
CA PHE A 121 22.93 1.71 -11.86
C PHE A 121 23.55 3.09 -11.60
N LEU A 122 24.70 3.15 -10.92
CA LEU A 122 25.45 4.39 -10.72
C LEU A 122 26.49 4.67 -11.81
N GLU A 123 26.68 3.74 -12.74
CA GLU A 123 27.61 3.88 -13.85
C GLU A 123 26.87 4.27 -15.15
N ASP A 124 27.59 4.88 -16.11
CA ASP A 124 27.01 5.28 -17.39
C ASP A 124 26.94 4.05 -18.31
N HIS A 125 25.74 3.47 -18.41
CA HIS A 125 25.43 2.30 -19.24
C HIS A 125 24.36 2.63 -20.28
N LEU A 126 24.34 1.86 -21.37
CA LEU A 126 23.11 1.68 -22.15
C LEU A 126 22.29 0.58 -21.50
N PHE A 127 20.97 0.68 -21.60
CA PHE A 127 20.08 -0.38 -21.13
C PHE A 127 19.13 -0.84 -22.24
N LEU A 128 18.75 -2.12 -22.14
CA LEU A 128 17.66 -2.72 -22.87
C LEU A 128 16.72 -3.37 -21.86
N GLY A 129 15.46 -2.96 -21.88
CA GLY A 129 14.41 -3.44 -21.00
C GLY A 129 13.31 -4.13 -21.77
N LEU A 130 12.87 -5.27 -21.27
CA LEU A 130 11.73 -6.03 -21.77
C LEU A 130 10.75 -6.26 -20.63
N GLY A 131 9.46 -6.22 -20.93
CA GLY A 131 8.43 -6.58 -19.97
C GLY A 131 7.29 -7.29 -20.67
N TYR A 132 6.77 -8.33 -20.03
CA TYR A 132 5.56 -9.01 -20.42
C TYR A 132 4.70 -9.26 -19.18
N GLN A 133 3.47 -8.79 -19.21
CA GLN A 133 2.50 -9.00 -18.15
C GLN A 133 1.20 -9.52 -18.76
N ASN A 134 0.65 -10.57 -18.19
CA ASN A 134 -0.66 -11.12 -18.55
C ASN A 134 -1.48 -11.32 -17.27
N LEU A 135 -2.72 -10.86 -17.31
CA LEU A 135 -3.66 -10.90 -16.21
C LEU A 135 -4.86 -11.72 -16.68
N ASP A 136 -4.95 -12.95 -16.19
CA ASP A 136 -5.94 -14.00 -16.52
C ASP A 136 -5.60 -14.90 -17.73
N VAL A 137 -4.71 -15.87 -17.51
CA VAL A 137 -4.25 -16.81 -18.55
C VAL A 137 -5.27 -17.91 -18.88
N GLN A 138 -6.32 -18.11 -18.06
CA GLN A 138 -7.24 -19.25 -18.23
C GLN A 138 -8.12 -19.11 -19.47
N TYR A 139 -8.58 -17.90 -19.73
CA TYR A 139 -9.15 -17.50 -21.00
C TYR A 139 -8.21 -16.46 -21.55
N LEU A 140 -7.05 -16.83 -22.14
CA LEU A 140 -6.17 -15.88 -22.86
C LEU A 140 -7.06 -14.84 -23.55
N PRO A 141 -7.27 -13.63 -22.99
CA PRO A 141 -8.19 -12.72 -23.61
C PRO A 141 -7.38 -12.22 -24.78
N ARG A 142 -7.83 -12.51 -26.01
CA ARG A 142 -7.11 -12.06 -27.20
C ARG A 142 -7.02 -10.52 -27.25
N GLU A 143 -7.82 -9.81 -26.44
CA GLU A 143 -8.10 -8.39 -26.59
C GLU A 143 -7.88 -7.53 -25.32
N GLU A 144 -7.68 -8.10 -24.12
CA GLU A 144 -7.57 -7.32 -22.86
C GLU A 144 -6.51 -7.85 -21.87
N LYS A 145 -5.98 -6.94 -21.05
CA LYS A 145 -4.99 -7.09 -19.96
C LYS A 145 -3.67 -7.78 -20.33
N ASN A 146 -3.23 -7.54 -21.56
CA ASN A 146 -1.94 -7.96 -22.07
C ASN A 146 -1.01 -6.77 -22.16
N HIS A 147 0.16 -6.87 -21.54
CA HIS A 147 1.19 -5.85 -21.67
C HIS A 147 2.48 -6.45 -22.18
N SER A 148 2.99 -5.84 -23.23
CA SER A 148 4.36 -6.05 -23.68
C SER A 148 5.05 -4.70 -23.76
N SER A 149 6.31 -4.66 -23.34
CA SER A 149 7.09 -3.43 -23.33
C SER A 149 8.52 -3.70 -23.78
N PHE A 150 9.04 -2.72 -24.50
CA PHE A 150 10.43 -2.61 -24.90
C PHE A 150 10.91 -1.22 -24.53
N ALA A 151 12.02 -1.12 -23.80
CA ALA A 151 12.61 0.16 -23.43
C ALA A 151 14.11 0.14 -23.69
N PHE A 152 14.67 1.28 -24.05
CA PHE A 152 16.10 1.41 -24.25
C PHE A 152 16.56 2.85 -24.01
N GLY A 153 17.85 3.02 -23.76
CA GLY A 153 18.45 4.34 -23.61
C GLY A 153 19.65 4.35 -22.69
N GLY A 154 20.07 5.54 -22.28
CA GLY A 154 21.19 5.70 -21.34
C GLY A 154 20.74 5.80 -19.88
N PHE A 155 21.62 5.35 -18.99
CA PHE A 155 21.33 5.24 -17.57
C PHE A 155 21.43 6.57 -16.81
N GLN A 156 22.51 7.35 -16.89
CA GLN A 156 22.60 8.64 -16.17
C GLN A 156 22.55 9.89 -17.06
N LYS A 157 23.20 9.84 -18.23
CA LYS A 157 23.34 11.01 -19.13
C LYS A 157 22.61 10.88 -20.47
N GLY A 158 21.76 9.86 -20.62
CA GLY A 158 21.15 9.53 -21.91
C GLY A 158 19.67 9.82 -22.00
N GLN A 159 19.21 9.85 -23.26
CA GLN A 159 17.81 9.83 -23.63
C GLN A 159 17.26 8.42 -23.34
N ARG A 160 16.02 8.33 -22.86
CA ARG A 160 15.35 7.05 -22.63
C ARG A 160 14.05 6.99 -23.40
N PHE A 161 13.79 5.82 -23.96
CA PHE A 161 12.63 5.52 -24.77
C PHE A 161 11.96 4.26 -24.23
N SER A 162 10.64 4.21 -24.33
CA SER A 162 9.85 3.01 -24.05
C SER A 162 8.70 2.94 -25.03
N PHE A 163 8.44 1.75 -25.53
CA PHE A 163 7.34 1.40 -26.41
C PHE A 163 6.59 0.25 -25.79
N GLU A 164 5.28 0.40 -25.68
CA GLU A 164 4.45 -0.57 -24.96
C GLU A 164 3.17 -0.83 -25.73
N LYS A 165 2.78 -2.10 -25.82
CA LYS A 165 1.41 -2.49 -26.17
C LYS A 165 0.73 -2.84 -24.86
N ARG A 166 -0.25 -2.02 -24.43
CA ARG A 166 -1.17 -2.34 -23.33
C ARG A 166 -2.52 -2.60 -23.98
N ASP A 167 -2.93 -3.85 -23.99
CA ASP A 167 -4.11 -4.35 -24.68
C ASP A 167 -4.01 -4.09 -26.18
N GLU A 168 -4.94 -3.34 -26.74
CA GLU A 168 -4.90 -2.90 -28.15
C GLU A 168 -4.32 -1.50 -28.33
N ASN A 169 -3.83 -0.86 -27.26
CA ASN A 169 -3.26 0.48 -27.33
C ASN A 169 -1.74 0.44 -27.43
N PHE A 170 -1.21 1.09 -28.46
CA PHE A 170 0.21 1.40 -28.55
C PHE A 170 0.51 2.67 -27.77
N LEU A 171 1.47 2.58 -26.85
CA LEU A 171 1.87 3.64 -25.94
C LEU A 171 3.38 3.87 -26.04
N TYR A 172 3.79 5.07 -25.68
CA TYR A 172 5.20 5.45 -25.69
C TYR A 172 5.60 6.12 -24.37
N GLY A 173 6.90 6.21 -24.13
CA GLY A 173 7.48 7.03 -23.08
C GLY A 173 8.82 7.57 -23.54
N ILE A 174 9.05 8.85 -23.30
CA ILE A 174 10.32 9.51 -23.58
C ILE A 174 10.81 10.26 -22.35
N HIS A 175 12.12 10.25 -22.14
CA HIS A 175 12.80 11.06 -21.15
C HIS A 175 14.05 11.65 -21.79
N PHE A 176 14.07 12.98 -21.90
CA PHE A 176 15.21 13.74 -22.35
C PHE A 176 15.78 14.53 -21.19
N LYS A 177 17.09 14.42 -20.98
CA LYS A 177 17.83 15.24 -20.03
C LYS A 177 18.95 15.96 -20.77
N TYR A 178 19.00 17.27 -20.62
CA TYR A 178 20.06 18.11 -21.18
C TYR A 178 20.47 19.15 -20.15
N ASN A 179 21.73 19.10 -19.70
CA ASN A 179 22.25 19.90 -18.58
C ASN A 179 21.33 19.78 -17.34
N SER A 180 20.85 20.91 -16.83
CA SER A 180 19.94 21.00 -15.69
C SER A 180 18.47 20.89 -16.07
N PHE A 181 18.13 20.69 -17.35
CA PHE A 181 16.74 20.60 -17.81
C PHE A 181 16.37 19.17 -18.18
N HIS A 182 15.11 18.81 -17.97
CA HIS A 182 14.56 17.56 -18.48
C HIS A 182 13.11 17.69 -18.90
N ILE A 183 12.76 16.80 -19.83
CA ILE A 183 11.43 16.63 -20.36
C ILE A 183 11.09 15.15 -20.25
N THR A 184 9.93 14.83 -19.69
CA THR A 184 9.34 13.50 -19.81
C THR A 184 7.99 13.59 -20.46
N SER A 185 7.62 12.59 -21.27
CA SER A 185 6.33 12.55 -21.94
C SER A 185 5.88 11.12 -22.19
N GLY A 186 4.58 10.87 -22.11
CA GLY A 186 3.95 9.59 -22.38
C GLY A 186 3.59 8.80 -21.12
N ASN A 187 3.73 7.48 -21.18
CA ASN A 187 3.10 6.53 -20.28
C ASN A 187 4.08 5.77 -19.37
N ARG A 188 5.33 6.25 -19.23
CA ARG A 188 6.37 5.53 -18.46
C ARG A 188 7.21 6.40 -17.55
N TYR A 189 7.76 7.50 -18.07
CA TYR A 189 8.74 8.29 -17.33
C TYR A 189 8.12 9.49 -16.61
N LYS A 190 8.48 9.64 -15.33
CA LYS A 190 8.20 10.83 -14.54
C LYS A 190 9.40 11.15 -13.64
N PRO A 191 9.66 12.42 -13.34
CA PRO A 191 10.83 12.81 -12.52
C PRO A 191 10.65 12.48 -11.03
N ILE A 192 9.40 12.24 -10.60
CA ILE A 192 9.01 12.01 -9.21
C ILE A 192 8.90 10.50 -8.86
N PRO A 193 9.33 10.07 -7.66
CA PRO A 193 9.32 8.68 -7.20
C PRO A 193 7.94 8.15 -6.77
N HIS A 194 6.89 8.96 -6.87
CA HIS A 194 5.51 8.58 -6.52
C HIS A 194 5.13 7.23 -7.15
N PHE A 195 4.62 6.31 -6.34
CA PHE A 195 4.13 5.03 -6.84
C PHE A 195 2.71 5.16 -7.41
N TYR A 196 1.83 5.94 -6.76
CA TYR A 196 0.41 6.07 -7.08
C TYR A 196 0.08 7.26 -8.00
N PHE A 197 0.87 8.34 -7.99
CA PHE A 197 0.63 9.47 -8.89
C PHE A 197 0.58 9.03 -10.36
N ALA A 198 -0.55 9.30 -11.02
CA ALA A 198 -0.84 8.95 -12.42
C ALA A 198 -0.55 7.48 -12.75
N LYS A 199 -0.59 6.59 -11.76
CA LYS A 199 -0.32 5.16 -11.95
C LYS A 199 -1.33 4.56 -12.92
N ASP A 200 -0.86 3.64 -13.76
CA ASP A 200 -1.77 2.78 -14.51
C ASP A 200 -2.36 1.71 -13.56
N PRO A 201 -3.69 1.65 -13.37
CA PRO A 201 -4.30 0.71 -12.44
C PRO A 201 -4.20 -0.77 -12.87
N GLU A 202 -3.90 -1.03 -14.15
CA GLU A 202 -3.96 -2.39 -14.72
C GLU A 202 -2.57 -3.00 -14.96
N PHE A 203 -1.52 -2.20 -14.81
CA PHE A 203 -0.16 -2.60 -15.10
C PHE A 203 0.82 -2.19 -14.00
N TYR A 204 1.80 -3.05 -13.75
CA TYR A 204 2.75 -2.87 -12.66
C TYR A 204 4.15 -3.36 -13.04
N SER A 205 5.16 -2.64 -12.57
CA SER A 205 6.60 -2.95 -12.70
C SER A 205 7.23 -3.22 -11.34
N GLN A 206 7.79 -4.42 -11.14
CA GLN A 206 8.59 -4.72 -9.95
C GLN A 206 10.01 -4.16 -10.04
N MET A 207 10.40 -3.71 -11.24
CA MET A 207 11.66 -3.01 -11.45
C MET A 207 11.58 -1.53 -11.08
N ASP A 208 10.43 -1.01 -10.63
CA ASP A 208 10.33 0.36 -10.12
C ASP A 208 11.08 0.51 -8.79
N ARG A 209 12.35 0.84 -8.91
CA ARG A 209 13.31 1.00 -7.82
C ARG A 209 14.06 2.31 -8.01
N PRO A 210 14.66 2.87 -6.96
CA PRO A 210 15.60 3.98 -7.11
C PRO A 210 16.62 3.67 -8.22
N ASN A 211 16.84 4.63 -9.10
CA ASN A 211 17.74 4.57 -10.25
C ASN A 211 17.34 3.61 -11.38
N SER A 212 16.37 2.72 -11.22
CA SER A 212 15.96 1.81 -12.31
C SER A 212 15.52 2.57 -13.57
N PRO A 213 15.87 2.07 -14.78
CA PRO A 213 15.43 2.68 -16.02
C PRO A 213 14.03 2.19 -16.43
N LEU A 214 13.45 1.22 -15.71
CA LEU A 214 12.14 0.63 -15.95
C LEU A 214 11.15 0.97 -14.82
N PRO A 215 10.69 2.23 -14.75
CA PRO A 215 9.74 2.66 -13.72
C PRO A 215 8.36 2.03 -13.91
N GLN A 216 7.41 2.35 -13.02
CA GLN A 216 6.02 1.93 -13.19
C GLN A 216 5.40 2.39 -14.52
N PRO A 217 4.57 1.56 -15.15
CA PRO A 217 3.52 2.01 -16.04
C PRO A 217 2.70 3.15 -15.42
N ILE A 218 2.52 4.23 -16.17
CA ILE A 218 1.67 5.36 -15.80
C ILE A 218 0.67 5.65 -16.92
N GLN A 219 -0.41 6.34 -16.56
CA GLN A 219 -1.27 7.03 -17.50
C GLN A 219 -0.50 8.18 -18.17
N SER A 220 -1.03 8.70 -19.28
CA SER A 220 -0.34 9.75 -20.04
C SER A 220 0.01 10.94 -19.14
N SER A 221 1.28 11.32 -19.16
CA SER A 221 1.79 12.45 -18.40
C SER A 221 2.95 13.13 -19.14
N HIS A 222 3.08 14.43 -18.91
CA HIS A 222 4.07 15.28 -19.54
C HIS A 222 4.68 16.16 -18.45
N PHE A 223 6.01 16.18 -18.36
CA PHE A 223 6.74 16.99 -17.40
C PHE A 223 7.80 17.82 -18.10
N PHE A 224 7.95 19.06 -17.64
CA PHE A 224 9.06 19.93 -17.98
C PHE A 224 9.61 20.49 -16.68
N GLY A 225 10.91 20.35 -16.44
CA GLY A 225 11.50 20.92 -15.23
C GLY A 225 13.00 21.06 -15.28
N THR A 226 13.52 21.45 -14.11
CA THR A 226 14.93 21.77 -13.93
C THR A 226 15.44 21.33 -12.57
N GLN A 227 16.71 20.97 -12.53
CA GLN A 227 17.45 20.62 -11.32
C GLN A 227 18.37 21.79 -10.95
N ASN A 228 18.00 22.55 -9.91
CA ASN A 228 18.79 23.68 -9.43
C ASN A 228 19.06 23.58 -7.92
N SER A 229 20.10 24.27 -7.47
CA SER A 229 20.43 24.36 -6.05
C SER A 229 19.41 25.25 -5.33
N ILE A 230 18.54 24.63 -4.54
CA ILE A 230 17.66 25.33 -3.61
C ILE A 230 18.23 25.08 -2.21
N PHE A 231 18.59 26.14 -1.48
CA PHE A 231 19.24 26.06 -0.15
C PHE A 231 20.51 25.19 -0.12
N GLY A 232 21.33 25.23 -1.19
CA GLY A 232 22.57 24.47 -1.27
C GLY A 232 22.39 22.98 -1.62
N LYS A 233 21.18 22.55 -1.99
CA LYS A 233 20.88 21.16 -2.38
C LYS A 233 20.18 21.12 -3.75
N LEU A 234 20.68 20.26 -4.64
CA LEU A 234 20.12 20.03 -5.99
C LEU A 234 18.70 19.48 -5.90
N THR A 235 17.71 20.35 -6.08
CA THR A 235 16.28 20.04 -5.99
C THR A 235 15.69 20.07 -7.40
N ASP A 236 14.84 19.09 -7.70
CA ASP A 236 14.17 18.95 -8.99
C ASP A 236 12.76 19.54 -8.89
N TYR A 237 12.40 20.46 -9.78
CA TYR A 237 11.07 21.07 -9.79
C TYR A 237 10.68 21.48 -11.21
N GLY A 238 9.37 21.65 -11.41
CA GLY A 238 8.87 22.11 -12.69
C GLY A 238 7.36 22.03 -12.77
N ILE A 239 6.87 21.97 -14.01
CA ILE A 239 5.46 21.85 -14.33
C ILE A 239 5.14 20.46 -14.88
N TYR A 240 3.90 20.04 -14.72
CA TYR A 240 3.40 18.80 -15.28
C TYR A 240 2.00 18.99 -15.87
N TYR A 241 1.66 18.12 -16.81
CA TYR A 241 0.31 17.91 -17.30
C TYR A 241 0.04 16.40 -17.31
N ALA A 242 -0.92 15.95 -16.52
CA ALA A 242 -1.23 14.54 -16.36
C ALA A 242 -2.76 14.36 -16.23
N PRO A 243 -3.49 14.22 -17.35
CA PRO A 243 -4.96 14.15 -17.36
C PRO A 243 -5.55 13.07 -16.45
N GLY A 244 -4.82 11.96 -16.30
CA GLY A 244 -5.19 10.88 -15.40
C GLY A 244 -5.17 11.25 -13.91
N PHE A 245 -4.35 12.24 -13.54
CA PHE A 245 -4.31 12.79 -12.19
C PHE A 245 -5.21 14.02 -12.05
N SER A 246 -5.06 15.00 -12.93
CA SER A 246 -5.83 16.23 -12.93
C SER A 246 -6.02 16.75 -14.35
N SER A 247 -7.20 17.30 -14.63
CA SER A 247 -7.52 17.91 -15.93
C SER A 247 -6.69 19.17 -16.21
N TYR A 248 -6.06 19.74 -15.18
CA TYR A 248 -5.28 20.97 -15.25
C TYR A 248 -3.79 20.69 -15.03
N PRO A 249 -2.91 21.49 -15.66
CA PRO A 249 -1.48 21.43 -15.37
C PRO A 249 -1.21 21.81 -13.91
N GLY A 250 -0.11 21.30 -13.38
CA GLY A 250 0.32 21.56 -12.02
C GLY A 250 1.83 21.75 -11.91
N ILE A 251 2.28 21.90 -10.67
CA ILE A 251 3.69 22.02 -10.31
C ILE A 251 4.14 20.79 -9.52
N TYR A 252 5.42 20.44 -9.64
CA TYR A 252 6.02 19.38 -8.85
C TYR A 252 7.35 19.83 -8.24
N VAL A 253 7.72 19.15 -7.16
CA VAL A 253 9.02 19.28 -6.50
C VAL A 253 9.47 17.90 -6.00
N SER A 254 10.77 17.63 -6.08
CA SER A 254 11.38 16.40 -5.61
C SER A 254 12.73 16.70 -4.96
N SER A 255 12.98 16.07 -3.82
CA SER A 255 14.23 16.24 -3.07
C SER A 255 15.41 15.64 -3.83
N PRO A 256 16.66 16.06 -3.53
CA PRO A 256 17.86 15.55 -4.20
C PRO A 256 17.99 14.02 -4.19
N ASN A 257 17.63 13.41 -3.07
CA ASN A 257 17.66 11.96 -2.87
C ASN A 257 16.36 11.26 -3.27
N LYS A 258 15.36 12.00 -3.77
CA LYS A 258 14.01 11.51 -4.07
C LYS A 258 13.32 10.82 -2.89
N SER A 259 13.73 11.11 -1.64
CA SER A 259 13.01 10.66 -0.46
C SER A 259 11.72 11.42 -0.22
N TYR A 260 11.59 12.62 -0.79
CA TYR A 260 10.43 13.50 -0.64
C TYR A 260 10.04 14.04 -2.00
N SER A 261 8.77 13.96 -2.34
CA SER A 261 8.25 14.66 -3.52
C SER A 261 6.82 15.11 -3.32
N GLY A 262 6.47 16.22 -3.95
CA GLY A 262 5.14 16.79 -3.92
C GLY A 262 4.71 17.24 -5.31
N VAL A 263 3.42 17.14 -5.58
CA VAL A 263 2.75 17.65 -6.77
C VAL A 263 1.49 18.40 -6.37
N TRP A 264 1.16 19.46 -7.09
CA TRP A 264 -0.07 20.22 -6.86
C TRP A 264 -0.62 20.75 -8.17
N SER A 265 -1.90 20.46 -8.42
CA SER A 265 -2.70 21.03 -9.50
C SER A 265 -3.61 22.13 -8.92
N PRO A 266 -3.38 23.42 -9.25
CA PRO A 266 -4.21 24.51 -8.75
C PRO A 266 -5.65 24.45 -9.26
N GLY A 267 -5.88 23.97 -10.50
CA GLY A 267 -7.20 24.01 -11.13
C GLY A 267 -8.26 23.15 -10.43
N GLU A 268 -7.87 21.96 -9.94
CA GLU A 268 -8.76 21.08 -9.16
C GLU A 268 -8.48 21.11 -7.65
N ASN A 269 -7.49 21.92 -7.24
CA ASN A 269 -6.90 21.91 -5.90
C ASN A 269 -6.57 20.48 -5.44
N LYS A 270 -5.85 19.75 -6.28
CA LYS A 270 -5.48 18.35 -6.07
C LYS A 270 -3.97 18.25 -5.84
N SER A 271 -3.56 17.56 -4.80
CA SER A 271 -2.15 17.39 -4.43
C SER A 271 -1.79 15.94 -4.20
N SER A 272 -0.51 15.62 -4.32
CA SER A 272 0.03 14.34 -3.91
C SER A 272 1.39 14.53 -3.28
N PHE A 273 1.65 13.76 -2.22
CA PHE A 273 2.87 13.85 -1.44
C PHE A 273 3.43 12.45 -1.19
N PHE A 274 4.73 12.29 -1.39
CA PHE A 274 5.45 11.04 -1.20
C PHE A 274 6.60 11.22 -0.21
N ILE A 275 6.79 10.21 0.62
CA ILE A 275 7.84 10.09 1.63
C ILE A 275 8.43 8.68 1.56
N ASN A 276 9.76 8.57 1.52
CA ASN A 276 10.48 7.31 1.71
C ASN A 276 11.85 7.62 2.33
N ASP A 277 11.96 7.46 3.65
CA ASP A 277 13.17 7.81 4.39
C ASP A 277 13.41 6.87 5.59
N THR A 278 14.65 6.86 6.07
CA THR A 278 15.08 6.13 7.27
C THR A 278 15.68 7.11 8.27
N LEU A 279 15.08 7.16 9.46
CA LEU A 279 15.49 7.96 10.60
C LEU A 279 16.25 7.07 11.58
N GLN A 280 17.50 7.42 11.87
CA GLN A 280 18.28 6.77 12.92
C GLN A 280 18.41 7.73 14.10
N LEU A 281 17.64 7.47 15.14
CA LEU A 281 17.62 8.26 16.37
C LEU A 281 18.47 7.54 17.41
N GLN A 282 19.56 8.18 17.86
CA GLN A 282 20.54 7.55 18.76
C GLN A 282 19.92 6.86 19.99
N GLN A 283 18.80 7.38 20.51
CA GLN A 283 18.11 6.85 21.70
C GLN A 283 16.80 6.10 21.40
N PHE A 284 16.22 6.27 20.20
CA PHE A 284 14.91 5.69 19.87
C PHE A 284 14.99 4.57 18.82
N GLY A 285 16.18 4.38 18.23
CA GLY A 285 16.46 3.33 17.28
C GLY A 285 16.23 3.72 15.83
N LYS A 286 15.96 2.72 15.01
CA LYS A 286 15.88 2.86 13.57
C LYS A 286 14.42 2.83 13.14
N HIS A 287 13.99 3.89 12.48
CA HIS A 287 12.62 4.05 11.99
C HIS A 287 12.66 4.22 10.47
N ARG A 288 11.97 3.35 9.76
CA ARG A 288 11.76 3.46 8.31
C ARG A 288 10.34 3.91 8.07
N ILE A 289 10.15 4.95 7.27
CA ILE A 289 8.83 5.49 6.93
C ILE A 289 8.70 5.50 5.40
N GLN A 290 7.55 5.04 4.92
CA GLN A 290 7.17 5.13 3.53
C GLN A 290 5.70 5.54 3.43
N SER A 291 5.37 6.54 2.62
CA SER A 291 4.00 7.02 2.51
C SER A 291 3.76 7.70 1.17
N GLU A 292 2.53 7.62 0.68
CA GLU A 292 2.04 8.45 -0.42
C GLU A 292 0.59 8.85 -0.19
N SER A 293 0.27 10.11 -0.48
CA SER A 293 -1.10 10.68 -0.44
C SER A 293 -1.51 11.18 -1.79
N ILE A 294 -2.80 11.09 -2.10
CA ILE A 294 -3.48 11.99 -3.03
C ILE A 294 -4.63 12.66 -2.28
N LEU A 295 -4.71 13.98 -2.37
CA LEU A 295 -5.64 14.83 -1.63
C LEU A 295 -6.35 15.80 -2.57
N ASN A 296 -7.68 15.82 -2.55
CA ASN A 296 -8.49 16.91 -3.07
C ASN A 296 -9.73 17.14 -2.19
N HIS A 297 -10.59 18.07 -2.59
CA HIS A 297 -11.82 18.40 -1.87
C HIS A 297 -12.91 17.32 -1.87
N LYS A 298 -12.80 16.29 -2.73
CA LYS A 298 -13.78 15.20 -2.89
C LYS A 298 -13.29 13.86 -2.32
N GLU A 299 -11.99 13.66 -2.25
CA GLU A 299 -11.35 12.37 -2.03
C GLU A 299 -9.97 12.55 -1.40
N SER A 300 -9.69 11.69 -0.44
CA SER A 300 -8.37 11.49 0.15
C SER A 300 -8.05 10.01 0.14
N VAL A 301 -6.88 9.66 -0.38
CA VAL A 301 -6.42 8.28 -0.57
C VAL A 301 -4.91 8.20 -0.38
N GLY A 302 -4.40 7.01 -0.08
CA GLY A 302 -2.97 6.83 0.11
C GLY A 302 -2.61 5.71 1.04
N PHE A 303 -1.33 5.64 1.37
CA PHE A 303 -0.77 4.65 2.29
C PHE A 303 0.29 5.25 3.22
N TYR A 304 0.51 4.55 4.32
CA TYR A 304 1.59 4.76 5.26
C TYR A 304 2.09 3.41 5.75
N TYR A 305 3.40 3.23 5.66
CA TYR A 305 4.14 2.14 6.26
C TYR A 305 5.18 2.72 7.20
N SER A 306 5.29 2.13 8.38
CA SER A 306 6.37 2.44 9.31
C SER A 306 6.88 1.17 9.95
N LYS A 307 8.21 1.06 10.04
CA LYS A 307 8.90 0.01 10.77
C LYS A 307 9.88 0.64 11.74
N SER A 308 9.73 0.31 13.02
CA SER A 308 10.56 0.84 14.10
C SER A 308 11.26 -0.28 14.84
N GLU A 309 12.58 -0.18 14.96
CA GLU A 309 13.45 -1.11 15.67
C GLU A 309 14.14 -0.36 16.82
N PHE A 310 13.75 -0.63 18.05
CA PHE A 310 14.25 0.07 19.23
C PHE A 310 15.53 -0.62 19.75
N VAL A 311 16.63 0.13 19.86
CA VAL A 311 17.99 -0.41 20.11
C VAL A 311 18.07 -1.16 21.45
N ASP A 312 17.55 -0.57 22.52
CA ASP A 312 17.76 -1.08 23.87
C ASP A 312 16.79 -2.21 24.24
N SER A 313 15.62 -2.25 23.61
CA SER A 313 14.53 -3.16 24.00
C SER A 313 14.36 -4.35 23.06
N ASN A 314 15.05 -4.40 21.90
CA ASN A 314 14.75 -5.36 20.82
C ASN A 314 13.26 -5.41 20.45
N PHE A 315 12.54 -4.32 20.73
CA PHE A 315 11.14 -4.18 20.41
C PHE A 315 11.01 -3.72 18.97
N LEU A 316 10.04 -4.30 18.28
CA LEU A 316 9.76 -4.08 16.87
C LEU A 316 8.32 -3.62 16.75
N VAL A 317 8.10 -2.53 16.02
CA VAL A 317 6.77 -2.03 15.69
C VAL A 317 6.64 -1.87 14.20
N ASP A 318 5.68 -2.60 13.63
CA ASP A 318 5.28 -2.46 12.23
C ASP A 318 3.88 -1.85 12.18
N VAL A 319 3.71 -0.81 11.37
CA VAL A 319 2.44 -0.13 11.14
C VAL A 319 2.20 -0.06 9.64
N THR A 320 1.02 -0.48 9.23
CA THR A 320 0.51 -0.34 7.88
C THR A 320 -0.85 0.33 7.94
N PHE A 321 -1.03 1.38 7.16
CA PHE A 321 -2.33 1.99 6.97
C PHE A 321 -2.48 2.33 5.49
N TYR A 322 -3.59 1.94 4.88
CA TYR A 322 -3.89 2.36 3.52
C TYR A 322 -5.38 2.61 3.33
N ARG A 323 -5.67 3.49 2.38
CA ARG A 323 -7.00 3.83 1.92
C ARG A 323 -6.97 3.74 0.40
N ASP A 324 -7.47 2.63 -0.12
CA ASP A 324 -7.47 2.32 -1.54
C ASP A 324 -8.73 2.86 -2.20
N SER A 325 -8.59 3.55 -3.32
CA SER A 325 -9.69 3.96 -4.20
C SER A 325 -9.74 3.08 -5.45
N PRO A 326 -10.87 3.03 -6.19
CA PRO A 326 -10.95 2.45 -7.54
C PRO A 326 -9.78 2.80 -8.48
N LEU A 327 -9.20 3.99 -8.30
CA LEU A 327 -8.04 4.48 -9.06
C LEU A 327 -6.69 3.88 -8.63
N LEU A 328 -6.64 3.18 -7.49
CA LEU A 328 -5.42 2.73 -6.81
C LEU A 328 -5.27 1.21 -6.72
N TYR A 329 -6.31 0.44 -7.06
CA TYR A 329 -6.23 -1.02 -7.05
C TYR A 329 -5.12 -1.53 -7.97
N GLY A 330 -4.42 -2.57 -7.54
CA GLY A 330 -3.69 -3.42 -8.45
C GLY A 330 -4.65 -4.36 -9.18
N ASN A 331 -4.32 -4.64 -10.44
CA ASN A 331 -4.63 -5.83 -11.23
C ASN A 331 -5.69 -6.78 -10.65
N VAL A 332 -6.93 -6.66 -11.14
CA VAL A 332 -8.03 -7.62 -10.90
C VAL A 332 -8.51 -8.17 -12.24
N SER A 333 -8.89 -9.45 -12.31
CA SER A 333 -9.35 -10.11 -13.56
C SER A 333 -10.57 -9.44 -14.17
N SER A 334 -10.79 -9.63 -15.47
CA SER A 334 -11.98 -9.14 -16.18
C SER A 334 -13.23 -9.79 -15.58
N GLY A 335 -14.24 -8.98 -15.23
CA GLY A 335 -15.48 -9.46 -14.61
C GLY A 335 -15.46 -9.57 -13.09
N ASP A 336 -14.30 -9.40 -12.42
CA ASP A 336 -14.25 -9.29 -10.97
C ASP A 336 -14.71 -7.88 -10.56
N PHE A 337 -15.73 -7.78 -9.71
CA PHE A 337 -16.21 -6.50 -9.16
C PHE A 337 -15.05 -5.81 -8.42
N ARG A 338 -14.49 -4.75 -9.00
CA ARG A 338 -13.68 -3.79 -8.23
C ARG A 338 -14.56 -3.31 -7.08
N PRO A 339 -14.08 -3.25 -5.83
CA PRO A 339 -14.83 -2.57 -4.80
C PRO A 339 -14.95 -1.11 -5.25
N GLU A 340 -16.14 -0.73 -5.75
CA GLU A 340 -16.48 0.66 -6.09
C GLU A 340 -16.28 1.59 -4.88
N ILE A 341 -16.28 0.99 -3.67
CA ILE A 341 -16.10 1.65 -2.40
C ILE A 341 -14.65 1.47 -1.92
N PRO A 342 -13.95 2.54 -1.54
CA PRO A 342 -12.60 2.44 -1.01
C PRO A 342 -12.53 1.59 0.27
N GLN A 343 -11.49 0.75 0.37
CA GLN A 343 -11.16 0.06 1.61
C GLN A 343 -10.14 0.90 2.39
N THR A 344 -10.45 1.18 3.66
CA THR A 344 -9.49 1.71 4.63
C THR A 344 -9.03 0.58 5.53
N LEU A 345 -7.77 0.14 5.42
CA LEU A 345 -7.19 -0.90 6.26
C LEU A 345 -6.03 -0.35 7.09
N GLY A 346 -6.13 -0.51 8.40
CA GLY A 346 -5.06 -0.28 9.35
C GLY A 346 -4.65 -1.59 10.02
N TYR A 347 -3.35 -1.83 10.12
CA TYR A 347 -2.75 -2.94 10.83
C TYR A 347 -1.54 -2.44 11.64
N MET A 348 -1.38 -2.96 12.84
CA MET A 348 -0.21 -2.72 13.67
C MET A 348 0.24 -4.01 14.33
N ARG A 349 1.55 -4.25 14.37
CA ARG A 349 2.19 -5.34 15.11
C ARG A 349 3.26 -4.76 16.03
N GLY A 350 3.17 -5.09 17.31
CA GLY A 350 4.22 -4.85 18.29
C GLY A 350 4.79 -6.19 18.74
N SER A 351 6.11 -6.36 18.70
CA SER A 351 6.73 -7.62 19.13
C SER A 351 8.09 -7.42 19.77
N TYR A 352 8.41 -8.27 20.73
CA TYR A 352 9.77 -8.47 21.21
C TYR A 352 10.43 -9.55 20.36
N ARG A 353 11.48 -9.19 19.60
CA ARG A 353 12.25 -10.11 18.73
C ARG A 353 11.41 -11.00 17.79
N ASN A 354 10.20 -10.58 17.41
CA ASN A 354 9.22 -11.40 16.66
C ASN A 354 8.77 -12.71 17.36
N ILE A 355 9.07 -12.93 18.64
CA ILE A 355 8.72 -14.17 19.36
C ILE A 355 7.51 -14.02 20.28
N LEU A 356 7.30 -12.81 20.80
CA LEU A 356 6.23 -12.48 21.73
C LEU A 356 5.64 -11.14 21.28
N GLY A 357 4.33 -11.03 21.19
CA GLY A 357 3.74 -9.77 20.77
C GLY A 357 2.24 -9.79 20.58
N GLY A 358 1.75 -8.70 20.01
CA GLY A 358 0.36 -8.52 19.67
C GLY A 358 0.19 -7.81 18.34
N GLU A 359 -0.94 -8.07 17.71
CA GLU A 359 -1.33 -7.48 16.43
C GLU A 359 -2.75 -6.93 16.56
N VAL A 360 -3.04 -5.83 15.89
CA VAL A 360 -4.38 -5.27 15.80
C VAL A 360 -4.68 -4.89 14.36
N LEU A 361 -5.93 -5.07 13.96
CA LEU A 361 -6.40 -4.73 12.63
C LEU A 361 -7.74 -4.01 12.71
N SER A 362 -7.93 -3.04 11.84
CA SER A 362 -9.18 -2.34 11.61
C SER A 362 -9.36 -2.11 10.12
N SER A 363 -10.51 -2.48 9.58
CA SER A 363 -10.85 -2.35 8.17
C SER A 363 -12.24 -1.76 8.03
N GLN A 364 -12.40 -0.85 7.08
CA GLN A 364 -13.69 -0.34 6.66
C GLN A 364 -13.79 -0.42 5.14
N GLU A 365 -14.75 -1.18 4.64
CA GLU A 365 -15.06 -1.30 3.22
C GLU A 365 -16.57 -1.10 3.04
N GLY A 366 -16.97 0.14 2.73
CA GLY A 366 -18.37 0.54 2.69
C GLY A 366 -19.13 0.29 3.99
N HIS A 367 -19.97 -0.75 4.02
CA HIS A 367 -20.75 -1.14 5.19
C HIS A 367 -20.11 -2.25 6.01
N ARG A 368 -19.04 -2.86 5.52
CA ARG A 368 -18.31 -3.92 6.22
C ARG A 368 -17.25 -3.27 7.09
N TYR A 369 -17.43 -3.34 8.41
CA TYR A 369 -16.42 -2.91 9.37
C TYR A 369 -15.83 -4.17 10.00
N GLU A 370 -14.54 -4.38 9.81
CA GLU A 370 -13.85 -5.50 10.44
C GLU A 370 -12.82 -4.96 11.43
N SER A 371 -12.67 -5.65 12.54
CA SER A 371 -11.65 -5.35 13.53
C SER A 371 -11.19 -6.61 14.20
N GLY A 372 -10.03 -6.57 14.83
CA GLY A 372 -9.60 -7.68 15.64
C GLY A 372 -8.29 -7.44 16.33
N GLY A 373 -7.96 -8.39 17.19
CA GLY A 373 -6.73 -8.41 17.96
C GLY A 373 -6.12 -9.80 17.94
N SER A 374 -4.79 -9.83 18.02
CA SER A 374 -3.99 -11.05 18.03
C SER A 374 -2.99 -10.95 19.16
N GLY A 375 -2.75 -12.07 19.84
CA GLY A 375 -1.61 -12.25 20.74
C GLY A 375 -0.85 -13.50 20.35
N PHE A 376 0.48 -13.44 20.34
CA PHE A 376 1.32 -14.61 20.08
C PHE A 376 2.41 -14.77 21.13
N LEU A 377 2.63 -16.03 21.50
CA LEU A 377 3.51 -16.47 22.58
C LEU A 377 4.39 -17.61 22.05
N PRO A 378 5.69 -17.65 22.40
CA PRO A 378 6.54 -18.74 21.97
C PRO A 378 6.29 -20.00 22.81
N ILE A 379 6.24 -21.15 22.15
CA ILE A 379 6.29 -22.48 22.77
C ILE A 379 7.74 -22.99 22.75
N ILE A 380 8.41 -22.82 21.60
CA ILE A 380 9.80 -23.24 21.38
C ILE A 380 10.54 -22.06 20.75
N VAL A 381 11.70 -21.72 21.30
CA VAL A 381 12.62 -20.71 20.76
C VAL A 381 13.95 -21.40 20.50
N SER A 382 14.43 -21.33 19.27
CA SER A 382 15.71 -21.93 18.89
C SER A 382 16.42 -21.12 17.82
N GLN A 383 17.70 -21.44 17.59
CA GLN A 383 18.47 -20.84 16.49
C GLN A 383 17.94 -21.18 15.10
N TYR A 384 17.21 -22.29 14.98
CA TYR A 384 16.68 -22.78 13.71
C TYR A 384 15.28 -22.23 13.40
N GLY A 385 14.60 -21.65 14.39
CA GLY A 385 13.23 -21.16 14.25
C GLY A 385 12.46 -21.22 15.57
N ASN A 386 11.27 -20.62 15.57
CA ASN A 386 10.40 -20.52 16.73
C ASN A 386 9.07 -21.21 16.43
N VAL A 387 8.51 -21.92 17.40
CA VAL A 387 7.11 -22.38 17.34
C VAL A 387 6.29 -21.47 18.23
N LEU A 388 5.30 -20.79 17.67
CA LEU A 388 4.47 -19.79 18.32
C LEU A 388 3.02 -20.27 18.38
N CYS A 389 2.39 -20.16 19.55
CA CYS A 389 0.94 -20.16 19.66
C CYS A 389 0.44 -18.75 19.36
N ARG A 390 -0.55 -18.62 18.47
CA ARG A 390 -1.19 -17.34 18.15
C ARG A 390 -2.69 -17.45 18.35
N TYR A 391 -3.26 -16.50 19.07
CA TYR A 391 -4.69 -16.38 19.29
C TYR A 391 -5.18 -15.11 18.60
N ARG A 392 -6.12 -15.24 17.67
CA ARG A 392 -6.69 -14.12 16.91
C ARG A 392 -8.18 -14.01 17.14
N GLN A 393 -8.67 -12.80 17.35
CA GLN A 393 -10.09 -12.49 17.37
C GLN A 393 -10.44 -11.72 16.11
N TYR A 394 -11.50 -12.13 15.44
CA TYR A 394 -12.04 -11.51 14.24
C TYR A 394 -13.44 -11.03 14.55
N ASN A 395 -13.69 -9.76 14.31
CA ASN A 395 -15.00 -9.15 14.46
C ASN A 395 -15.38 -8.50 13.15
N GLU A 396 -16.56 -8.81 12.64
CA GLU A 396 -17.20 -8.09 11.56
C GLU A 396 -18.53 -7.53 12.07
N VAL A 397 -18.68 -6.22 11.97
CA VAL A 397 -19.90 -5.50 12.30
C VAL A 397 -20.26 -4.69 11.08
N GLY A 398 -21.43 -4.88 10.49
CA GLY A 398 -21.74 -4.17 9.25
C GLY A 398 -22.85 -4.82 8.44
N ASN A 399 -22.46 -5.41 7.32
CA ASN A 399 -23.31 -6.31 6.54
C ASN A 399 -23.70 -7.55 7.35
N TYR A 400 -22.76 -8.03 8.16
CA TYR A 400 -22.94 -9.17 9.05
C TYR A 400 -22.56 -8.83 10.50
N GLN A 401 -22.91 -9.72 11.42
CA GLN A 401 -22.46 -9.70 12.80
C GLN A 401 -21.77 -11.03 13.09
N TYR A 402 -20.48 -11.07 12.75
CA TYR A 402 -19.67 -12.26 12.95
C TYR A 402 -18.57 -11.97 13.95
N GLN A 403 -18.41 -12.90 14.87
CA GLN A 403 -17.28 -12.95 15.79
C GLN A 403 -16.70 -14.34 15.65
N GLU A 404 -15.44 -14.43 15.29
CA GLU A 404 -14.70 -15.69 15.20
C GLU A 404 -13.44 -15.59 16.04
N THR A 405 -13.08 -16.72 16.64
CA THR A 405 -11.81 -16.87 17.34
C THR A 405 -10.95 -17.88 16.60
N GLY A 406 -9.76 -17.46 16.19
CA GLY A 406 -8.71 -18.29 15.63
C GLY A 406 -7.71 -18.72 16.70
N ARG A 407 -7.38 -20.01 16.71
CA ARG A 407 -6.28 -20.57 17.48
C ARG A 407 -5.30 -21.18 16.50
N ALA A 408 -4.07 -20.71 16.54
CA ALA A 408 -3.07 -21.06 15.54
C ALA A 408 -1.76 -21.49 16.16
N ILE A 409 -1.06 -22.35 15.42
CA ILE A 409 0.33 -22.71 15.65
C ILE A 409 1.12 -22.29 14.42
N PHE A 410 2.17 -21.51 14.63
CA PHE A 410 3.06 -21.06 13.58
C PHE A 410 4.48 -21.51 13.88
N TYR A 411 5.18 -22.00 12.86
CA TYR A 411 6.63 -22.01 12.84
C TYR A 411 7.10 -20.72 12.17
N GLU A 412 7.90 -19.91 12.87
CA GLU A 412 8.48 -18.68 12.35
C GLU A 412 10.00 -18.63 12.58
N TRP A 413 10.75 -18.49 11.49
CA TRP A 413 12.17 -18.15 11.49
C TRP A 413 12.36 -16.86 10.69
N ARG A 414 12.69 -15.77 11.37
CA ARG A 414 12.92 -14.46 10.77
C ARG A 414 14.31 -13.98 11.15
N LYS A 415 15.19 -13.82 10.16
CA LYS A 415 16.55 -13.30 10.35
C LYS A 415 16.95 -12.46 9.14
N ASP A 416 17.30 -11.21 9.37
CA ASP A 416 17.64 -10.23 8.33
C ASP A 416 16.53 -10.12 7.27
N ARG A 417 16.81 -10.48 6.01
CA ARG A 417 15.83 -10.53 4.91
C ARG A 417 15.17 -11.91 4.74
N THR A 418 15.60 -12.89 5.51
CA THR A 418 15.10 -14.26 5.43
C THR A 418 13.89 -14.44 6.32
N VAL A 419 12.81 -14.96 5.76
CA VAL A 419 11.56 -15.29 6.46
C VAL A 419 11.15 -16.70 6.07
N PHE A 420 10.91 -17.55 7.05
CA PHE A 420 10.15 -18.79 6.90
C PHE A 420 9.04 -18.76 7.94
N SER A 421 7.80 -18.63 7.48
CA SER A 421 6.61 -18.67 8.31
C SER A 421 5.66 -19.68 7.71
N ILE A 422 5.27 -20.69 8.49
CA ILE A 422 4.22 -21.63 8.11
C ILE A 422 3.35 -21.81 9.34
N GLY A 423 2.04 -21.68 9.19
CA GLY A 423 1.13 -21.90 10.28
C GLY A 423 -0.20 -22.46 9.86
N TRP A 424 -0.87 -23.02 10.84
CA TRP A 424 -2.24 -23.49 10.73
C TRP A 424 -3.06 -22.83 11.81
N GLU A 425 -4.23 -22.31 11.42
CA GLU A 425 -5.19 -21.69 12.31
C GLU A 425 -6.54 -22.39 12.19
N ARG A 426 -7.14 -22.72 13.34
CA ARG A 426 -8.50 -23.25 13.44
C ARG A 426 -9.45 -22.20 13.98
N ARG A 427 -10.60 -22.06 13.34
CA ARG A 427 -11.76 -21.29 13.80
C ARG A 427 -12.96 -22.21 14.00
N GLU A 428 -14.11 -21.63 14.36
CA GLU A 428 -15.34 -22.38 14.66
C GLU A 428 -15.85 -23.22 13.48
N LEU A 429 -15.83 -22.64 12.26
CA LEU A 429 -16.45 -23.23 11.07
C LEU A 429 -15.45 -23.65 9.98
N GLY A 430 -14.16 -23.69 10.30
CA GLY A 430 -13.13 -24.02 9.34
C GLY A 430 -11.71 -23.82 9.86
N SER A 431 -10.75 -23.97 8.97
CA SER A 431 -9.35 -23.76 9.24
C SER A 431 -8.64 -23.10 8.06
N GLN A 432 -7.42 -22.65 8.29
CA GLN A 432 -6.57 -22.13 7.24
C GLN A 432 -5.11 -22.46 7.47
N TRP A 433 -4.40 -22.66 6.36
CA TRP A 433 -2.95 -22.74 6.31
C TRP A 433 -2.42 -21.43 5.74
N GLU A 434 -1.40 -20.87 6.38
CA GLU A 434 -0.70 -19.66 5.94
C GLU A 434 0.80 -19.98 5.79
N GLY A 435 1.40 -19.54 4.70
CA GLY A 435 2.82 -19.74 4.42
C GLY A 435 3.45 -18.49 3.82
N LYS A 436 4.64 -18.12 4.31
CA LYS A 436 5.50 -17.10 3.72
C LYS A 436 6.95 -17.56 3.79
N ILE A 437 7.58 -17.64 2.63
CA ILE A 437 9.01 -17.90 2.50
C ILE A 437 9.62 -16.71 1.76
N ALA A 438 10.67 -16.10 2.29
CA ALA A 438 11.45 -15.09 1.62
C ALA A 438 12.92 -15.42 1.88
N ILE A 439 13.70 -15.66 0.83
CA ILE A 439 15.09 -16.10 0.96
C ILE A 439 15.98 -15.31 -0.01
N PRO A 440 17.02 -14.61 0.49
CA PRO A 440 18.09 -14.12 -0.35
C PRO A 440 18.97 -15.30 -0.78
N ILE A 441 18.85 -15.75 -2.04
CA ILE A 441 19.62 -16.92 -2.54
C ILE A 441 21.05 -16.52 -2.91
N GLN A 442 21.23 -15.29 -3.38
CA GLN A 442 22.52 -14.69 -3.72
C GLN A 442 22.43 -13.17 -3.52
N THR A 443 23.57 -12.48 -3.47
CA THR A 443 23.62 -11.01 -3.40
C THR A 443 22.76 -10.37 -4.48
N GLY A 444 21.72 -9.64 -4.07
CA GLY A 444 20.79 -8.97 -4.98
C GLY A 444 19.67 -9.84 -5.55
N HIS A 445 19.60 -11.13 -5.21
CA HIS A 445 18.57 -12.08 -5.65
C HIS A 445 17.66 -12.47 -4.49
N LEU A 446 16.35 -12.26 -4.65
CA LEU A 446 15.33 -12.59 -3.66
C LEU A 446 14.29 -13.52 -4.28
N LEU A 447 14.02 -14.63 -3.60
CA LEU A 447 12.88 -15.50 -3.88
C LEU A 447 11.86 -15.37 -2.76
N GLU A 448 10.62 -15.09 -3.11
CA GLU A 448 9.48 -15.02 -2.22
C GLU A 448 8.38 -15.98 -2.66
N LEU A 449 7.80 -16.67 -1.69
CA LEU A 449 6.58 -17.44 -1.80
C LEU A 449 5.62 -16.97 -0.72
N SER A 450 4.35 -16.79 -1.09
CA SER A 450 3.28 -16.50 -0.13
C SER A 450 2.07 -17.32 -0.52
N ALA A 451 1.53 -18.08 0.44
CA ALA A 451 0.41 -18.96 0.20
C ALA A 451 -0.60 -18.90 1.35
N ILE A 452 -1.88 -18.99 1.03
CA ILE A 452 -2.94 -19.22 2.00
C ILE A 452 -3.96 -20.20 1.41
N PHE A 453 -4.35 -21.18 2.20
CA PHE A 453 -5.39 -22.15 1.87
C PHE A 453 -6.44 -22.12 2.98
N ARG A 454 -7.70 -21.92 2.63
CA ARG A 454 -8.82 -21.79 3.56
C ARG A 454 -9.79 -22.94 3.31
N GLU A 455 -10.09 -23.66 4.37
CA GLU A 455 -10.97 -24.83 4.34
C GLU A 455 -12.21 -24.58 5.21
N GLY A 456 -13.37 -25.02 4.73
CA GLY A 456 -14.65 -24.88 5.43
C GLY A 456 -15.36 -23.56 5.11
N ASN A 457 -16.06 -23.02 6.11
CA ASN A 457 -16.92 -21.84 5.95
C ASN A 457 -16.56 -20.74 6.95
N LEU A 458 -15.31 -20.29 6.89
CA LEU A 458 -14.81 -19.15 7.66
C LEU A 458 -15.63 -17.90 7.33
N LYS A 459 -16.29 -17.34 8.34
CA LYS A 459 -17.21 -16.18 8.17
C LYS A 459 -16.46 -14.87 7.98
N THR A 460 -15.28 -14.74 8.58
CA THR A 460 -14.47 -13.51 8.54
C THR A 460 -13.28 -13.64 7.58
N ARG A 461 -12.83 -12.51 7.03
CA ARG A 461 -11.63 -12.47 6.17
C ARG A 461 -10.37 -12.79 6.96
N SER A 462 -9.44 -13.45 6.29
CA SER A 462 -8.14 -13.81 6.86
C SER A 462 -7.16 -12.66 6.75
N TRP A 463 -6.32 -12.49 7.77
CA TRP A 463 -5.20 -11.55 7.78
C TRP A 463 -4.01 -12.23 7.12
N PHE A 464 -3.72 -11.87 5.87
CA PHE A 464 -2.72 -12.55 5.07
C PHE A 464 -1.52 -11.63 4.84
N GLU A 465 -0.35 -12.04 5.36
CA GLU A 465 0.92 -11.38 5.06
C GLU A 465 1.33 -11.69 3.62
N ASN A 466 1.11 -10.73 2.73
CA ASN A 466 1.42 -10.85 1.32
C ASN A 466 2.93 -10.57 1.06
N TRP A 467 3.34 -10.59 -0.21
CA TRP A 467 4.66 -10.18 -0.68
C TRP A 467 5.21 -8.97 0.05
N THR A 468 6.52 -8.91 0.22
CA THR A 468 7.14 -7.62 0.51
C THR A 468 6.90 -6.72 -0.71
N TYR A 469 6.20 -5.61 -0.48
CA TYR A 469 6.19 -4.50 -1.44
C TYR A 469 7.54 -3.78 -1.29
N ALA A 470 7.71 -2.60 -1.90
CA ALA A 470 8.79 -1.70 -1.54
C ALA A 470 8.94 -1.48 0.00
N SER A 471 7.91 -1.80 0.80
CA SER A 471 7.91 -1.95 2.25
C SER A 471 8.02 -3.43 2.70
N ASP A 472 8.86 -3.69 3.71
CA ASP A 472 9.23 -5.02 4.21
C ASP A 472 8.06 -5.84 4.82
N PHE A 473 6.83 -5.31 4.81
CA PHE A 473 5.67 -5.90 5.48
C PHE A 473 4.34 -5.36 4.90
N ASN A 474 3.45 -6.25 4.43
CA ASN A 474 2.13 -5.89 3.91
C ASN A 474 1.08 -6.95 4.32
N ILE A 475 -0.02 -6.50 4.93
CA ILE A 475 -1.15 -7.33 5.36
C ILE A 475 -2.35 -7.00 4.50
N ASN A 476 -2.93 -8.03 3.89
CA ASN A 476 -4.18 -7.94 3.16
C ASN A 476 -5.29 -8.70 3.89
N LEU A 477 -6.53 -8.24 3.73
CA LEU A 477 -7.71 -9.02 4.07
C LEU A 477 -8.16 -9.84 2.86
N THR A 478 -8.33 -11.14 3.05
CA THR A 478 -8.73 -12.04 1.96
C THR A 478 -9.87 -12.96 2.36
N ASP A 479 -10.82 -13.11 1.44
CA ASP A 479 -11.87 -14.14 1.44
C ASP A 479 -11.65 -15.21 0.37
N ARG A 480 -10.51 -15.19 -0.33
CA ARG A 480 -10.10 -16.21 -1.31
C ARG A 480 -9.97 -17.57 -0.64
N GLU A 481 -10.33 -18.65 -1.34
CA GLU A 481 -10.16 -20.01 -0.81
C GLU A 481 -8.71 -20.43 -0.87
N GLU A 482 -8.06 -20.18 -2.01
CA GLU A 482 -6.62 -20.30 -2.11
C GLU A 482 -5.97 -19.09 -2.77
N ILE A 483 -4.75 -18.81 -2.34
CA ILE A 483 -3.83 -17.89 -3.00
C ILE A 483 -2.47 -18.55 -2.97
N ILE A 484 -1.80 -18.62 -4.11
CA ILE A 484 -0.41 -19.05 -4.23
C ILE A 484 0.33 -17.98 -5.02
N LYS A 485 1.40 -17.45 -4.45
CA LYS A 485 2.19 -16.43 -5.12
C LYS A 485 3.66 -16.77 -5.05
N ILE A 486 4.34 -16.68 -6.19
CA ILE A 486 5.77 -16.89 -6.35
C ILE A 486 6.37 -15.66 -7.00
N LYS A 487 7.46 -15.16 -6.43
CA LYS A 487 8.12 -13.94 -6.86
C LYS A 487 9.62 -14.14 -6.80
N TYR A 488 10.27 -13.97 -7.92
CA TYR A 488 11.72 -13.92 -8.03
C TYR A 488 12.10 -12.51 -8.49
N ILE A 489 13.05 -11.90 -7.81
CA ILE A 489 13.50 -10.56 -8.17
C ILE A 489 15.00 -10.43 -7.96
N ASN A 490 15.68 -9.91 -8.97
CA ASN A 490 16.98 -9.30 -8.82
C ASN A 490 17.00 -7.91 -9.49
N GLN A 491 18.18 -7.35 -9.75
CA GLN A 491 18.33 -6.06 -10.43
C GLN A 491 17.99 -6.12 -11.93
N PHE A 492 18.09 -7.30 -12.56
CA PHE A 492 18.03 -7.49 -14.02
C PHE A 492 16.86 -8.34 -14.50
N LEU A 493 16.15 -8.99 -13.59
CA LEU A 493 15.14 -9.99 -13.86
C LEU A 493 14.11 -9.96 -12.73
N SER A 494 12.84 -9.96 -13.11
CA SER A 494 11.72 -10.09 -12.20
C SER A 494 10.71 -11.05 -12.80
N LEU A 495 10.31 -12.06 -12.03
CA LEU A 495 9.24 -12.97 -12.37
C LEU A 495 8.24 -13.01 -11.21
N ASN A 496 6.97 -12.78 -11.49
CA ASN A 496 5.90 -12.88 -10.52
C ASN A 496 4.80 -13.74 -11.11
N VAL A 497 4.39 -14.74 -10.36
CA VAL A 497 3.27 -15.61 -10.69
C VAL A 497 2.34 -15.61 -9.50
N SER A 498 1.05 -15.39 -9.72
CA SER A 498 0.04 -15.39 -8.68
C SER A 498 -1.19 -16.16 -9.16
N TYR A 499 -1.56 -17.19 -8.43
CA TYR A 499 -2.82 -17.90 -8.53
C TYR A 499 -3.73 -17.46 -7.37
N SER A 500 -5.02 -17.27 -7.63
CA SER A 500 -5.99 -16.93 -6.59
C SER A 500 -7.40 -17.39 -6.96
N GLU A 501 -8.06 -18.10 -6.05
CA GLU A 501 -9.40 -18.65 -6.28
C GLU A 501 -10.43 -18.05 -5.31
N LYS A 502 -11.63 -17.75 -5.82
CA LYS A 502 -12.76 -17.20 -5.05
C LYS A 502 -13.82 -18.29 -4.95
N LYS A 503 -14.35 -18.53 -3.75
CA LYS A 503 -15.48 -19.45 -3.54
C LYS A 503 -16.69 -19.18 -4.44
N THR A 504 -16.93 -17.90 -4.74
CA THR A 504 -18.10 -17.43 -5.50
C THR A 504 -17.82 -17.19 -6.98
N SER A 505 -16.58 -17.37 -7.44
CA SER A 505 -16.21 -17.19 -8.84
C SER A 505 -15.96 -18.56 -9.46
N PRO A 506 -16.52 -18.86 -10.65
CA PRO A 506 -16.31 -20.14 -11.31
C PRO A 506 -14.89 -20.33 -11.84
N ALA A 507 -14.07 -19.27 -11.90
CA ALA A 507 -12.71 -19.32 -12.44
C ALA A 507 -11.69 -18.67 -11.49
N PRO A 508 -10.53 -19.32 -11.23
CA PRO A 508 -9.41 -18.71 -10.52
C PRO A 508 -8.64 -17.72 -11.40
N ILE A 509 -7.98 -16.77 -10.75
CA ILE A 509 -7.18 -15.72 -11.38
C ILE A 509 -5.73 -16.18 -11.45
N LEU A 510 -5.17 -16.24 -12.67
CA LEU A 510 -3.73 -16.41 -12.88
C LEU A 510 -3.10 -15.12 -13.40
N PHE A 511 -2.10 -14.62 -12.69
CA PHE A 511 -1.33 -13.44 -13.05
C PHE A 511 0.13 -13.81 -13.27
N ILE A 512 0.70 -13.37 -14.39
CA ILE A 512 2.11 -13.55 -14.72
C ILE A 512 2.71 -12.19 -15.10
N ASN A 513 3.83 -11.83 -14.48
CA ASN A 513 4.61 -10.65 -14.81
C ASN A 513 6.08 -11.00 -14.88
N PHE A 514 6.63 -10.90 -16.08
CA PHE A 514 8.03 -11.11 -16.40
C PHE A 514 8.64 -9.79 -16.85
N GLN A 515 9.76 -9.40 -16.26
CA GLN A 515 10.52 -8.23 -16.67
C GLN A 515 12.00 -8.57 -16.71
N PHE A 516 12.69 -8.04 -17.71
CA PHE A 516 14.10 -8.24 -17.94
C PHE A 516 14.76 -6.92 -18.25
N LEU A 517 15.97 -6.73 -17.73
CA LEU A 517 16.81 -5.57 -17.93
C LEU A 517 18.22 -6.05 -18.20
N HIS A 518 18.77 -5.65 -19.34
CA HIS A 518 20.14 -5.86 -19.70
C HIS A 518 20.87 -4.52 -19.72
N LEU A 519 22.08 -4.50 -19.16
CA LEU A 519 22.99 -3.36 -19.27
C LEU A 519 24.05 -3.68 -20.31
N ILE A 520 24.37 -2.69 -21.11
CA ILE A 520 25.39 -2.73 -22.15
C ILE A 520 26.42 -1.66 -21.78
N ASP A 521 27.65 -2.10 -21.54
CA ASP A 521 28.77 -1.22 -21.25
C ASP A 521 29.03 -0.30 -22.46
N LEU A 522 29.34 0.97 -22.18
CA LEU A 522 29.62 2.01 -23.19
C LEU A 522 31.09 2.08 -23.58
#